data_AF-A0A7C1W1J1-F1
#
_entry.id   AF-A0A7C1W1J1-F1
#
_cell.length_a   1.000
_cell.length_b   1.000
_cell.length_c   1.000
_cell.angle_alpha   90.00
_cell.angle_beta   90.00
_cell.angle_gamma   90.00
#
_symmetry.space_group_name_H-M   'P 1'
#
loop_
_entity.id
_entity.type
_entity.pdbx_description
1 polymer ?
#
loop_
_entity_poly.entity_id
_entity_poly.type
_entity_poly.pdbx_seq_one_letter_code
_entity_poly.pdbx_strand_id
1 'polypeptide(L)'
;MRITRLFTEADRSPYDNIDFKTISSEIRNPDGSVVFSQERIEVPAAWSQVASDILAQKYFRKAGVPAKLRRVEENSVPSWLWRSAADKKALATLATPAQEGERAGGETSARQVFDRLAGTWTYWGWKGGYFNAEEDARAYFDEMRYMLASQMGAPNSPQWFNTGLHWAYGIDGPAQGHHYVDFETAKLVRSKSAYEHPQPHACFIQSINDDLVNEGGIMDLWVREARLFKYGSGTGTNFSSLRAADEDLSGGG
;
A
#
# COMPACT_ATOMS: atom_id res chain seq x y z
N MET A 1 -17.81 -12.57 9.67
CA MET A 1 -18.51 -11.30 9.40
C MET A 1 -19.39 -11.48 8.18
N ARG A 2 -20.68 -11.15 8.33
CA ARG A 2 -21.62 -11.06 7.20
C ARG A 2 -21.58 -9.65 6.62
N ILE A 3 -21.56 -9.51 5.31
CA ILE A 3 -21.51 -8.22 4.61
C ILE A 3 -22.74 -8.08 3.72
N THR A 4 -23.56 -7.08 4.02
CA THR A 4 -24.70 -6.71 3.18
C THR A 4 -24.23 -5.72 2.13
N ARG A 5 -24.54 -6.00 0.86
CA ARG A 5 -24.32 -5.04 -0.24
C ARG A 5 -25.28 -3.86 -0.10
N LEU A 6 -24.76 -2.65 -0.24
CA LEU A 6 -25.52 -1.41 -0.14
C LEU A 6 -25.41 -0.58 -1.42
N PHE A 7 -24.23 -0.56 -2.03
CA PHE A 7 -23.96 0.25 -3.22
C PHE A 7 -23.72 -0.58 -4.49
N THR A 8 -23.45 -1.88 -4.32
CA THR A 8 -23.06 -2.77 -5.40
C THR A 8 -24.04 -3.92 -5.59
N GLU A 9 -24.02 -4.52 -6.78
CA GLU A 9 -24.79 -5.71 -7.12
C GLU A 9 -23.85 -6.90 -7.30
N ALA A 10 -24.32 -8.11 -6.97
CA ALA A 10 -23.56 -9.33 -7.21
C ALA A 10 -23.31 -9.50 -8.73
N ASP A 11 -22.16 -10.07 -9.07
CA ASP A 11 -21.74 -10.39 -10.44
C ASP A 11 -21.67 -9.19 -11.41
N ARG A 12 -21.70 -7.96 -10.89
CA ARG A 12 -21.49 -6.72 -11.65
C ARG A 12 -20.23 -6.01 -11.17
N SER A 13 -19.63 -5.20 -12.05
CA SER A 13 -18.48 -4.40 -11.64
C SER A 13 -18.95 -3.33 -10.65
N PRO A 14 -18.24 -3.09 -9.53
CA PRO A 14 -18.56 -2.00 -8.62
C PRO A 14 -18.41 -0.62 -9.27
N TYR A 15 -17.86 -0.57 -10.48
CA TYR A 15 -17.68 0.68 -11.21
C TYR A 15 -18.68 0.91 -12.33
N ASP A 16 -19.61 -0.01 -12.61
CA ASP A 16 -20.56 0.12 -13.74
C ASP A 16 -21.40 1.40 -13.66
N ASN A 17 -21.68 1.88 -12.46
CA ASN A 17 -22.49 3.07 -12.20
C ASN A 17 -21.64 4.32 -11.86
N ILE A 18 -20.34 4.28 -12.14
CA ILE A 18 -19.42 5.39 -11.90
C ILE A 18 -18.81 5.78 -13.24
N ASP A 19 -19.05 7.00 -13.69
CA ASP A 19 -18.40 7.54 -14.87
C ASP A 19 -16.91 7.77 -14.58
N PHE A 20 -16.06 7.42 -15.54
CA PHE A 20 -14.62 7.71 -15.49
C PHE A 20 -14.23 8.60 -16.66
N LYS A 21 -13.24 9.45 -16.43
CA LYS A 21 -12.65 10.34 -17.43
C LYS A 21 -11.15 10.12 -17.51
N THR A 22 -10.62 10.34 -18.70
CA THR A 22 -9.17 10.36 -18.93
C THR A 22 -8.67 11.80 -18.88
N ILE A 23 -7.69 12.07 -18.03
CA ILE A 23 -7.08 13.39 -17.88
C ILE A 23 -5.54 13.28 -17.93
N SER A 24 -4.87 14.43 -17.95
CA SER A 24 -3.45 14.52 -17.67
C SER A 24 -3.26 15.21 -16.32
N SER A 25 -2.26 14.76 -15.56
CA SER A 25 -1.80 15.43 -14.35
C SER A 25 -0.45 16.07 -14.61
N GLU A 26 -0.34 17.37 -14.37
CA GLU A 26 0.90 18.10 -14.56
C GLU A 26 1.08 19.13 -13.43
N ILE A 27 2.28 19.17 -12.86
CA ILE A 27 2.66 20.11 -11.81
C ILE A 27 3.86 20.88 -12.31
N ARG A 28 3.76 22.22 -12.26
CA ARG A 28 4.81 23.15 -12.68
C ARG A 28 5.33 23.96 -11.50
N ASN A 29 6.60 24.34 -11.59
CA ASN A 29 7.20 25.36 -10.74
C ASN A 29 6.68 26.75 -11.12
N PRO A 30 6.88 27.77 -10.26
CA PRO A 30 6.53 29.16 -10.59
C PRO A 30 7.22 29.69 -11.86
N ASP A 31 8.38 29.14 -12.22
CA ASP A 31 9.11 29.48 -13.46
C ASP A 31 8.58 28.76 -14.73
N GLY A 32 7.52 27.95 -14.58
CA GLY A 32 6.89 27.19 -15.66
C GLY A 32 7.52 25.83 -15.97
N SER A 33 8.64 25.47 -15.33
CA SER A 33 9.27 24.14 -15.52
C SER A 33 8.42 23.02 -14.92
N VAL A 34 8.38 21.86 -15.57
CA VAL A 34 7.56 20.71 -15.16
C VAL A 34 8.26 19.94 -14.03
N VAL A 35 7.58 19.82 -12.89
CA VAL A 35 8.02 19.04 -11.72
C VAL A 35 7.57 17.58 -11.84
N PHE A 36 6.37 17.38 -12.37
CA PHE A 36 5.76 16.08 -12.55
C PHE A 36 4.77 16.16 -13.71
N SER A 37 4.75 15.15 -14.56
CA SER A 37 3.70 14.97 -15.56
C SER A 37 3.38 13.50 -15.69
N GLN A 38 2.10 13.19 -15.78
CA GLN A 38 1.59 11.89 -16.13
C GLN A 38 0.34 12.06 -16.99
N GLU A 39 0.44 11.61 -18.23
CA GLU A 39 -0.64 11.73 -19.19
C GLU A 39 -1.57 10.51 -19.16
N ARG A 40 -2.80 10.74 -19.63
CA ARG A 40 -3.81 9.70 -19.87
C ARG A 40 -4.11 8.84 -18.63
N ILE A 41 -4.26 9.48 -17.48
CA ILE A 41 -4.72 8.82 -16.27
C ILE A 41 -6.24 8.71 -16.25
N GLU A 42 -6.76 7.57 -15.81
CA GLU A 42 -8.20 7.34 -15.69
C GLU A 42 -8.64 7.51 -14.23
N VAL A 43 -9.60 8.41 -14.00
CA VAL A 43 -10.12 8.75 -12.67
C VAL A 43 -11.65 8.88 -12.70
N PRO A 44 -12.37 8.73 -11.58
CA PRO A 44 -13.81 8.98 -11.55
C PRO A 44 -14.12 10.41 -12.03
N ALA A 45 -15.12 10.57 -12.88
CA ALA A 45 -15.45 11.83 -13.53
C ALA A 45 -15.82 12.94 -12.54
N ALA A 46 -16.44 12.55 -11.42
CA ALA A 46 -16.84 13.42 -10.33
C ALA A 46 -15.64 13.98 -9.52
N TRP A 47 -14.45 13.39 -9.61
CA TRP A 47 -13.27 13.88 -8.89
C TRP A 47 -12.82 15.23 -9.43
N SER A 48 -12.41 16.11 -8.51
CA SER A 48 -11.76 17.37 -8.86
C SER A 48 -10.40 17.11 -9.50
N GLN A 49 -9.92 18.10 -10.28
CA GLN A 49 -8.57 18.03 -10.86
C GLN A 49 -7.53 17.88 -9.75
N VAL A 50 -7.64 18.64 -8.65
CA VAL A 50 -6.72 18.58 -7.51
C VAL A 50 -6.67 17.19 -6.88
N ALA A 51 -7.81 16.52 -6.69
CA ALA A 51 -7.83 15.16 -6.14
C ALA A 51 -7.14 14.17 -7.09
N SER A 52 -7.37 14.34 -8.39
CA SER A 52 -6.78 13.51 -9.43
C SER A 52 -5.26 13.72 -9.55
N ASP A 53 -4.80 14.97 -9.40
CA ASP A 53 -3.37 15.31 -9.38
C ASP A 53 -2.66 14.73 -8.16
N ILE A 54 -3.29 14.82 -6.98
CA ILE A 54 -2.75 14.20 -5.76
C ILE A 54 -2.64 12.69 -5.92
N LEU A 55 -3.66 12.04 -6.49
CA LEU A 55 -3.63 10.60 -6.77
C LEU A 55 -2.44 10.24 -7.67
N ALA A 56 -2.28 10.92 -8.80
CA ALA A 56 -1.21 10.66 -9.75
C ALA A 56 0.19 10.95 -9.15
N GLN A 57 0.36 12.08 -8.48
CA GLN A 57 1.66 12.50 -7.99
C GLN A 57 2.13 11.67 -6.79
N LYS A 58 1.22 11.33 -5.87
CA LYS A 58 1.55 10.76 -4.57
C LYS A 58 1.23 9.27 -4.47
N TYR A 59 0.09 8.82 -4.99
CA TYR A 59 -0.47 7.51 -4.65
C TYR A 59 -0.35 6.47 -5.76
N PHE A 60 -0.27 6.87 -7.03
CA PHE A 60 0.10 5.96 -8.10
C PHE A 60 1.51 5.42 -7.88
N ARG A 61 1.63 4.10 -7.97
CA ARG A 61 2.94 3.46 -8.07
C ARG A 61 3.57 3.91 -9.38
N LYS A 62 4.71 4.60 -9.30
CA LYS A 62 5.34 5.24 -10.47
C LYS A 62 6.08 4.27 -11.40
N ALA A 63 6.60 3.17 -10.86
CA ALA A 63 7.42 2.22 -11.61
C ALA A 63 7.36 0.82 -10.99
N GLY A 64 7.73 -0.17 -11.81
CA GLY A 64 7.86 -1.57 -11.40
C GLY A 64 6.55 -2.36 -11.41
N VAL A 65 5.45 -1.78 -11.89
CA VAL A 65 4.21 -2.52 -12.16
C VAL A 65 4.41 -3.35 -13.42
N PRO A 66 4.40 -4.70 -13.37
CA PRO A 66 4.65 -5.53 -14.54
C PRO A 66 3.54 -5.36 -15.59
N ALA A 67 3.91 -5.24 -16.86
CA ALA A 67 2.94 -5.10 -17.95
C ALA A 67 2.14 -6.40 -18.22
N LYS A 68 2.69 -7.55 -17.81
CA LYS A 68 2.03 -8.86 -17.88
C LYS A 68 2.09 -9.53 -16.52
N LEU A 69 0.92 -9.89 -16.02
CA LEU A 69 0.71 -10.54 -14.74
C LEU A 69 0.10 -11.91 -14.95
N ARG A 70 0.46 -12.85 -14.08
CA ARG A 70 -0.21 -14.14 -13.93
C ARG A 70 -0.75 -14.27 -12.53
N ARG A 71 -1.88 -14.97 -12.38
CA ARG A 71 -2.38 -15.36 -11.05
C ARG A 71 -1.47 -16.44 -10.46
N VAL A 72 -1.33 -16.40 -9.13
CA VAL A 72 -0.60 -17.42 -8.37
C VAL A 72 -1.62 -18.26 -7.63
N GLU A 73 -1.72 -19.51 -8.03
CA GLU A 73 -2.61 -20.49 -7.42
C GLU A 73 -2.30 -20.67 -5.93
N GLU A 74 -3.34 -20.55 -5.11
CA GLU A 74 -3.28 -20.75 -3.67
C GLU A 74 -4.56 -21.49 -3.25
N ASN A 75 -4.45 -22.80 -3.02
CA ASN A 75 -5.61 -23.69 -2.85
C ASN A 75 -6.50 -23.36 -1.63
N SER A 76 -5.97 -22.63 -0.65
CA SER A 76 -6.72 -22.14 0.51
C SER A 76 -7.49 -20.84 0.24
N VAL A 77 -7.36 -20.27 -0.95
CA VAL A 77 -7.96 -18.99 -1.35
C VAL A 77 -8.79 -19.18 -2.62
N PRO A 78 -10.01 -18.64 -2.70
CA PRO A 78 -10.81 -18.65 -3.91
C PRO A 78 -10.05 -18.04 -5.09
N SER A 79 -10.21 -18.65 -6.27
CA SER A 79 -9.39 -18.31 -7.45
C SER A 79 -9.48 -16.85 -7.91
N TRP A 80 -10.64 -16.21 -7.67
CA TRP A 80 -10.84 -14.79 -7.96
C TRP A 80 -10.02 -13.85 -7.06
N LEU A 81 -9.62 -14.32 -5.87
CA LEU A 81 -8.89 -13.56 -4.85
C LEU A 81 -7.39 -13.89 -4.83
N TRP A 82 -6.94 -14.79 -5.72
CA TRP A 82 -5.52 -15.10 -5.89
C TRP A 82 -4.70 -13.85 -6.19
N ARG A 83 -3.57 -13.74 -5.50
CA ARG A 83 -2.57 -12.72 -5.81
C ARG A 83 -2.04 -12.90 -7.24
N SER A 84 -1.44 -11.85 -7.75
CA SER A 84 -0.75 -11.84 -9.03
C SER A 84 0.77 -11.76 -8.83
N ALA A 85 1.50 -12.14 -9.86
CA ALA A 85 2.94 -11.93 -9.97
C ALA A 85 3.32 -11.64 -11.42
N ALA A 86 4.50 -11.05 -11.63
CA ALA A 86 5.04 -10.85 -12.97
C ALA A 86 5.09 -12.18 -13.76
N ASP A 87 4.48 -12.18 -14.95
CA ASP A 87 4.56 -13.33 -15.84
C ASP A 87 5.87 -13.26 -16.62
N LYS A 88 6.92 -13.87 -16.08
CA LYS A 88 8.26 -13.88 -16.71
C LYS A 88 8.26 -14.44 -18.14
N LYS A 89 7.38 -15.40 -18.45
CA LYS A 89 7.31 -16.01 -19.78
C LYS A 89 6.66 -15.03 -20.77
N ALA A 90 5.50 -14.46 -20.42
CA ALA A 90 4.84 -13.46 -21.25
C ALA A 90 5.66 -12.16 -21.38
N LEU A 91 6.37 -11.75 -20.33
CA LEU A 91 7.26 -10.59 -20.37
C LEU A 91 8.50 -10.83 -21.24
N ALA A 92 8.92 -12.09 -21.45
CA ALA A 92 10.05 -12.42 -22.32
C ALA A 92 9.68 -12.29 -23.81
N THR A 93 8.40 -12.26 -24.16
CA THR A 93 7.97 -12.01 -25.55
C THR A 93 7.99 -10.52 -25.91
N LEU A 94 8.19 -9.63 -24.92
CA LEU A 94 8.34 -8.18 -25.09
C LEU A 94 9.83 -7.76 -25.16
N ALA A 95 10.73 -8.69 -25.51
CA ALA A 95 12.18 -8.57 -25.27
C ALA A 95 12.99 -7.89 -26.38
N THR A 96 12.38 -7.15 -27.31
CA THR A 96 13.21 -6.32 -28.19
C THR A 96 13.78 -5.14 -27.39
N PRO A 97 15.02 -4.67 -27.64
CA PRO A 97 15.59 -3.53 -26.92
C PRO A 97 14.73 -2.25 -26.97
N ALA A 98 13.91 -2.11 -28.02
CA ALA A 98 12.94 -1.01 -28.14
C ALA A 98 11.73 -1.14 -27.17
N GLN A 99 11.44 -2.34 -26.70
CA GLN A 99 10.27 -2.68 -25.86
C GLN A 99 10.65 -2.99 -24.41
N GLU A 100 11.93 -2.84 -24.03
CA GLU A 100 12.36 -3.09 -22.65
C GLU A 100 11.64 -2.17 -21.65
N GLY A 101 11.36 -0.92 -22.06
CA GLY A 101 10.51 0.02 -21.31
C GLY A 101 9.03 -0.34 -21.24
N GLU A 102 8.56 -1.28 -22.07
CA GLU A 102 7.17 -1.78 -22.07
C GLU A 102 6.95 -2.94 -21.08
N ARG A 103 8.03 -3.46 -20.46
CA ARG A 103 7.93 -4.63 -19.56
C ARG A 103 7.40 -4.26 -18.18
N ALA A 104 7.59 -3.01 -17.75
CA ALA A 104 7.06 -2.50 -16.50
C ALA A 104 6.79 -0.99 -16.60
N GLY A 105 5.77 -0.52 -15.89
CA GLY A 105 5.38 0.88 -15.84
C GLY A 105 4.90 1.29 -14.46
N GLY A 106 4.07 2.33 -14.44
CA GLY A 106 3.34 2.77 -13.25
C GLY A 106 1.84 2.48 -13.34
N GLU A 107 1.13 2.76 -12.26
CA GLU A 107 -0.33 2.84 -12.24
C GLU A 107 -0.78 4.05 -13.05
N THR A 108 -1.81 3.86 -13.88
CA THR A 108 -2.41 4.88 -14.75
C THR A 108 -3.92 5.00 -14.56
N SER A 109 -4.54 4.13 -13.75
CA SER A 109 -5.96 4.21 -13.46
C SER A 109 -6.21 4.16 -11.96
N ALA A 110 -7.13 4.98 -11.47
CA ALA A 110 -7.60 4.95 -10.10
C ALA A 110 -8.15 3.56 -9.72
N ARG A 111 -8.71 2.82 -10.68
CA ARG A 111 -9.18 1.44 -10.47
C ARG A 111 -8.07 0.52 -9.98
N GLN A 112 -6.86 0.67 -10.52
CA GLN A 112 -5.71 -0.14 -10.11
C GLN A 112 -5.38 0.06 -8.62
N VAL A 113 -5.46 1.31 -8.15
CA VAL A 113 -5.27 1.65 -6.74
C VAL A 113 -6.39 1.08 -5.88
N PHE A 114 -7.66 1.29 -6.26
CA PHE A 114 -8.81 0.79 -5.50
C PHE A 114 -8.79 -0.74 -5.43
N ASP A 115 -8.51 -1.41 -6.54
CA ASP A 115 -8.43 -2.87 -6.65
C ASP A 115 -7.30 -3.43 -5.78
N ARG A 116 -6.09 -2.85 -5.80
CA ARG A 116 -5.00 -3.37 -4.97
C ARG A 116 -5.27 -3.18 -3.48
N LEU A 117 -5.88 -2.06 -3.08
CA LEU A 117 -6.20 -1.78 -1.68
C LEU A 117 -7.28 -2.76 -1.18
N ALA A 118 -8.45 -2.71 -1.81
CA ALA A 118 -9.59 -3.54 -1.42
C ALA A 118 -9.28 -5.03 -1.58
N GLY A 119 -8.54 -5.40 -2.62
CA GLY A 119 -8.17 -6.78 -2.89
C GLY A 119 -7.23 -7.35 -1.83
N THR A 120 -6.20 -6.60 -1.42
CA THR A 120 -5.32 -7.07 -0.33
C THR A 120 -6.05 -7.16 1.00
N TRP A 121 -6.91 -6.19 1.34
CA TRP A 121 -7.69 -6.25 2.58
C TRP A 121 -8.62 -7.46 2.58
N THR A 122 -9.28 -7.73 1.46
CA THR A 122 -10.13 -8.91 1.29
C THR A 122 -9.31 -10.19 1.40
N TYR A 123 -8.13 -10.25 0.77
CA TYR A 123 -7.22 -11.39 0.83
C TYR A 123 -6.78 -11.70 2.26
N TRP A 124 -6.37 -10.69 3.02
CA TRP A 124 -6.01 -10.88 4.44
C TRP A 124 -7.22 -11.25 5.29
N GLY A 125 -8.38 -10.61 5.06
CA GLY A 125 -9.62 -10.95 5.75
C GLY A 125 -10.06 -12.39 5.50
N TRP A 126 -9.90 -12.87 4.26
CA TRP A 126 -10.18 -14.27 3.92
C TRP A 126 -9.25 -15.23 4.67
N LYS A 127 -7.94 -15.00 4.60
CA LYS A 127 -6.95 -15.86 5.28
C LYS A 127 -7.12 -15.86 6.79
N GLY A 128 -7.49 -14.72 7.38
CA GLY A 128 -7.81 -14.61 8.80
C GLY A 128 -9.18 -15.14 9.20
N GLY A 129 -9.97 -15.73 8.28
CA GLY A 129 -11.29 -16.29 8.59
C GLY A 129 -12.33 -15.25 8.99
N TYR A 130 -12.20 -14.00 8.52
CA TYR A 130 -13.09 -12.91 8.91
C TYR A 130 -14.47 -12.97 8.26
N PHE A 131 -14.65 -13.67 7.14
CA PHE A 131 -15.92 -13.71 6.38
C PHE A 131 -16.71 -14.97 6.71
N ASN A 132 -18.05 -14.85 6.79
CA ASN A 132 -18.90 -16.02 7.06
C ASN A 132 -19.06 -16.90 5.80
N ALA A 133 -19.07 -16.29 4.62
CA ALA A 133 -19.15 -16.96 3.33
C ALA A 133 -18.30 -16.26 2.25
N GLU A 134 -18.11 -16.91 1.10
CA GLU A 134 -17.39 -16.31 -0.04
C GLU A 134 -18.13 -15.09 -0.59
N GLU A 135 -19.46 -15.11 -0.57
CA GLU A 135 -20.29 -13.99 -0.99
C GLU A 135 -20.05 -12.74 -0.13
N ASP A 136 -19.76 -12.90 1.17
CA ASP A 136 -19.42 -11.79 2.06
C ASP A 136 -18.07 -11.16 1.70
N ALA A 137 -17.09 -11.99 1.33
CA ALA A 137 -15.78 -11.51 0.88
C ALA A 137 -15.89 -10.75 -0.45
N ARG A 138 -16.71 -11.26 -1.39
CA ARG A 138 -17.01 -10.57 -2.65
C ARG A 138 -17.73 -9.25 -2.42
N ALA A 139 -18.75 -9.25 -1.56
CA ALA A 139 -19.46 -8.04 -1.19
C ALA A 139 -18.52 -7.01 -0.56
N TYR A 140 -17.65 -7.41 0.36
CA TYR A 140 -16.64 -6.51 0.94
C TYR A 140 -15.70 -5.93 -0.12
N PHE A 141 -15.19 -6.77 -1.03
CA PHE A 141 -14.30 -6.31 -2.10
C PHE A 141 -14.99 -5.29 -3.02
N ASP A 142 -16.25 -5.52 -3.36
CA ASP A 142 -17.02 -4.64 -4.25
C ASP A 142 -17.38 -3.32 -3.58
N GLU A 143 -17.95 -3.39 -2.36
CA GLU A 143 -18.37 -2.21 -1.59
C GLU A 143 -17.18 -1.29 -1.29
N MET A 144 -16.02 -1.85 -0.89
CA MET A 144 -14.83 -1.04 -0.62
C MET A 144 -14.32 -0.31 -1.87
N ARG A 145 -14.35 -0.96 -3.04
CA ARG A 145 -13.95 -0.32 -4.31
C ARG A 145 -14.90 0.79 -4.72
N TYR A 146 -16.20 0.56 -4.57
CA TYR A 146 -17.22 1.59 -4.80
C TYR A 146 -17.01 2.78 -3.87
N MET A 147 -16.89 2.53 -2.55
CA MET A 147 -16.73 3.59 -1.54
C MET A 147 -15.46 4.42 -1.76
N LEU A 148 -14.35 3.80 -2.15
CA LEU A 148 -13.11 4.51 -2.50
C LEU A 148 -13.30 5.37 -3.75
N ALA A 149 -13.90 4.82 -4.82
CA ALA A 149 -14.15 5.54 -6.06
C ALA A 149 -15.12 6.73 -5.88
N SER A 150 -16.14 6.57 -5.04
CA SER A 150 -17.12 7.61 -4.71
C SER A 150 -16.68 8.57 -3.59
N GLN A 151 -15.44 8.45 -3.09
CA GLN A 151 -14.88 9.24 -1.98
C GLN A 151 -15.76 9.22 -0.70
N MET A 152 -16.44 8.11 -0.44
CA MET A 152 -17.25 7.92 0.78
C MET A 152 -16.38 7.67 2.01
N GLY A 153 -15.15 7.23 1.80
CA GLY A 153 -14.13 7.05 2.83
C GLY A 153 -12.75 6.98 2.20
N ALA A 154 -11.73 7.30 2.99
CA ALA A 154 -10.35 7.21 2.57
C ALA A 154 -9.49 6.68 3.74
N PRO A 155 -8.66 5.64 3.53
CA PRO A 155 -7.70 5.24 4.53
C PRO A 155 -6.57 6.26 4.67
N ASN A 156 -5.76 6.12 5.73
CA ASN A 156 -4.56 6.95 5.92
C ASN A 156 -3.53 6.77 4.78
N SER A 157 -2.65 7.77 4.59
CA SER A 157 -1.73 7.82 3.44
C SER A 157 -0.82 6.59 3.25
N PRO A 158 -0.21 5.99 4.30
CA PRO A 158 0.56 4.74 4.16
C PRO A 158 -0.20 3.58 3.52
N GLN A 159 -1.52 3.50 3.72
CA GLN A 159 -2.34 2.50 3.04
C GLN A 159 -2.24 2.70 1.53
N TRP A 160 -2.50 3.92 1.06
CA TRP A 160 -2.41 4.26 -0.36
C TRP A 160 -1.02 3.98 -0.96
N PHE A 161 0.07 4.23 -0.23
CA PHE A 161 1.42 4.02 -0.76
C PHE A 161 1.80 2.55 -0.89
N ASN A 162 1.52 1.74 0.13
CA ASN A 162 2.21 0.47 0.30
C ASN A 162 1.29 -0.76 0.14
N THR A 163 -0.01 -0.60 0.38
CA THR A 163 -0.94 -1.72 0.52
C THR A 163 -1.29 -2.31 -0.85
N GLY A 164 -1.27 -3.64 -0.95
CA GLY A 164 -1.67 -4.35 -2.15
C GLY A 164 -0.65 -4.40 -3.27
N LEU A 165 0.52 -3.76 -3.15
CA LEU A 165 1.56 -3.82 -4.18
C LEU A 165 2.05 -5.26 -4.41
N HIS A 166 2.26 -6.02 -3.33
CA HIS A 166 2.62 -7.43 -3.43
C HIS A 166 1.45 -8.30 -3.94
N TRP A 167 0.24 -8.09 -3.45
CA TRP A 167 -0.92 -8.88 -3.85
C TRP A 167 -1.33 -8.64 -5.31
N ALA A 168 -1.39 -7.38 -5.75
CA ALA A 168 -1.87 -7.03 -7.09
C ALA A 168 -0.81 -7.22 -8.18
N TYR A 169 0.48 -7.07 -7.85
CA TYR A 169 1.54 -7.00 -8.85
C TYR A 169 2.71 -7.98 -8.60
N GLY A 170 2.78 -8.59 -7.42
CA GLY A 170 3.95 -9.36 -6.98
C GLY A 170 5.19 -8.50 -6.77
N ILE A 171 5.02 -7.19 -6.54
CA ILE A 171 6.12 -6.30 -6.20
C ILE A 171 6.62 -6.67 -4.80
N ASP A 172 7.92 -6.92 -4.70
CA ASP A 172 8.58 -7.28 -3.45
C ASP A 172 9.95 -6.61 -3.34
N GLY A 173 10.56 -6.67 -2.16
CA GLY A 173 11.87 -6.15 -1.84
C GLY A 173 12.40 -6.68 -0.51
N PRO A 174 13.69 -6.47 -0.20
CA PRO A 174 14.28 -6.97 1.03
C PRO A 174 13.63 -6.33 2.26
N ALA A 175 13.45 -7.12 3.32
CA ALA A 175 12.94 -6.65 4.60
C ALA A 175 13.62 -5.35 5.08
N GLN A 176 12.80 -4.39 5.52
CA GLN A 176 13.30 -3.07 5.98
C GLN A 176 13.18 -2.89 7.51
N GLY A 177 13.01 -3.99 8.25
CA GLY A 177 13.02 -3.99 9.71
C GLY A 177 11.67 -3.68 10.38
N HIS A 178 10.55 -3.74 9.64
CA HIS A 178 9.22 -3.69 10.23
C HIS A 178 8.76 -5.07 10.71
N HIS A 179 7.76 -5.06 11.58
CA HIS A 179 7.15 -6.24 12.17
C HIS A 179 5.66 -6.26 11.83
N TYR A 180 5.06 -7.44 11.88
CA TYR A 180 3.63 -7.64 11.78
C TYR A 180 3.20 -8.67 12.84
N VAL A 181 1.92 -8.67 13.19
CA VAL A 181 1.35 -9.74 14.01
C VAL A 181 0.88 -10.84 13.09
N ASP A 182 1.45 -12.02 13.25
CA ASP A 182 1.02 -13.20 12.50
C ASP A 182 -0.39 -13.61 12.94
N PHE A 183 -1.31 -13.74 11.99
CA PHE A 183 -2.73 -13.88 12.29
C PHE A 183 -3.10 -15.26 12.83
N GLU A 184 -2.29 -16.29 12.59
CA GLU A 184 -2.52 -17.65 13.09
C GLU A 184 -1.97 -17.80 14.50
N THR A 185 -0.73 -17.35 14.71
CA THR A 185 -0.01 -17.53 15.98
C THR A 185 -0.22 -16.39 16.97
N ALA A 186 -0.77 -15.25 16.51
CA ALA A 186 -0.91 -14.00 17.25
C ALA A 186 0.42 -13.43 17.80
N LYS A 187 1.57 -13.85 17.23
CA LYS A 187 2.89 -13.41 17.65
C LYS A 187 3.39 -12.26 16.78
N LEU A 188 4.15 -11.35 17.40
CA LEU A 188 4.89 -10.35 16.66
C LEU A 188 6.06 -11.02 15.92
N VAL A 189 6.09 -10.89 14.61
CA VAL A 189 7.10 -11.49 13.73
C VAL A 189 7.77 -10.41 12.91
N ARG A 190 9.08 -10.53 12.74
CA ARG A 190 9.85 -9.65 11.86
C ARG A 190 9.54 -10.01 10.40
N SER A 191 9.16 -9.00 9.62
CA SER A 191 8.86 -9.22 8.21
C SER A 191 10.12 -9.65 7.44
N LYS A 192 9.95 -10.60 6.52
CA LYS A 192 10.98 -11.06 5.58
C LYS A 192 10.93 -10.34 4.24
N SER A 193 9.86 -9.57 4.00
CA SER A 193 9.54 -8.90 2.75
C SER A 193 9.23 -7.42 3.01
N ALA A 194 9.53 -6.55 2.05
CA ALA A 194 9.17 -5.14 2.15
C ALA A 194 7.68 -4.85 1.91
N TYR A 195 6.96 -5.75 1.22
CA TYR A 195 5.66 -5.46 0.62
C TYR A 195 4.58 -6.53 0.85
N GLU A 196 4.94 -7.74 1.28
CA GLU A 196 3.96 -8.79 1.61
C GLU A 196 3.13 -8.43 2.84
N HIS A 197 3.80 -7.96 3.88
CA HIS A 197 3.23 -7.32 5.07
C HIS A 197 3.74 -5.88 5.14
N PRO A 198 3.25 -4.99 4.25
CA PRO A 198 3.78 -3.64 4.12
C PRO A 198 3.48 -2.83 5.37
N GLN A 199 4.21 -1.73 5.58
CA GLN A 199 3.91 -0.74 6.62
C GLN A 199 2.72 0.15 6.19
N PRO A 200 1.51 -0.01 6.77
CA PRO A 200 0.32 0.63 6.24
C PRO A 200 -0.39 1.48 7.31
N HIS A 201 0.31 1.83 8.40
CA HIS A 201 -0.22 2.62 9.51
C HIS A 201 0.49 3.98 9.57
N ALA A 202 -0.26 5.04 9.88
CA ALA A 202 0.29 6.40 9.89
C ALA A 202 0.87 6.83 11.23
N CYS A 203 0.47 6.23 12.35
CA CYS A 203 0.79 6.76 13.68
C CYS A 203 1.42 5.70 14.56
N PHE A 204 2.56 6.04 15.17
CA PHE A 204 3.29 5.18 16.10
C PHE A 204 3.62 5.96 17.37
N ILE A 205 3.59 5.25 18.50
CA ILE A 205 4.12 5.74 19.77
C ILE A 205 5.29 4.84 20.13
N GLN A 206 6.42 5.46 20.46
CA GLN A 206 7.63 4.75 20.84
C GLN A 206 8.05 5.11 22.26
N SER A 207 8.77 4.19 22.87
CA SER A 207 9.53 4.40 24.09
C SER A 207 11.02 4.41 23.80
N ILE A 208 11.74 5.01 24.73
CA ILE A 208 13.19 5.10 24.76
C ILE A 208 13.68 4.80 26.17
N ASN A 209 14.72 3.98 26.26
CA ASN A 209 15.46 3.77 27.49
C ASN A 209 16.65 4.75 27.51
N ASP A 210 17.05 5.15 28.71
CA ASP A 210 18.23 5.99 28.94
C ASP A 210 19.53 5.20 28.75
N ASP A 211 19.75 4.79 27.50
CA ASP A 211 20.87 4.00 27.01
C ASP A 211 21.26 4.53 25.63
N LEU A 212 22.57 4.66 25.35
CA LEU A 212 23.02 5.26 24.11
C LEU A 212 22.86 4.34 22.89
N VAL A 213 23.29 3.07 22.97
CA VAL A 213 23.57 2.21 21.79
C VAL A 213 22.82 0.88 21.76
N ASN A 214 22.25 0.42 22.88
CA ASN A 214 21.55 -0.85 22.94
C ASN A 214 20.13 -0.75 22.36
N GLU A 215 19.50 -1.90 22.15
CA GLU A 215 18.12 -1.99 21.68
C GLU A 215 17.17 -1.24 22.63
N GLY A 216 16.30 -0.39 22.06
CA GLY A 216 15.45 0.50 22.84
C GLY A 216 16.13 1.78 23.33
N GLY A 217 17.43 1.98 23.11
CA GLY A 217 18.18 3.20 23.44
C GLY A 217 18.01 4.33 22.43
N ILE A 218 18.80 5.40 22.60
CA ILE A 218 18.79 6.64 21.81
C ILE A 218 19.10 6.40 20.34
N MET A 219 20.20 5.71 20.03
CA MET A 219 20.58 5.46 18.63
C MET A 219 19.64 4.48 17.93
N ASP A 220 19.11 3.48 18.66
CA ASP A 220 18.12 2.57 18.11
C ASP A 220 16.79 3.29 17.81
N LEU A 221 16.33 4.19 18.70
CA LEU A 221 15.17 5.05 18.43
C LEU A 221 15.34 5.81 17.11
N TRP A 222 16.49 6.44 16.89
CA TRP A 222 16.75 7.19 15.66
C TRP A 222 16.59 6.33 14.40
N VAL A 223 17.11 5.09 14.44
CA VAL A 223 16.95 4.13 13.34
C VAL A 223 15.49 3.69 13.18
N ARG A 224 14.77 3.42 14.28
CA ARG A 224 13.34 3.06 14.25
C ARG A 224 12.49 4.17 13.66
N GLU A 225 12.65 5.40 14.10
CA GLU A 225 11.93 6.57 13.57
C GLU A 225 12.23 6.79 12.08
N ALA A 226 13.51 6.73 11.67
CA ALA A 226 13.89 6.87 10.27
C ALA A 226 13.22 5.83 9.36
N ARG A 227 13.08 4.58 9.84
CA ARG A 227 12.34 3.52 9.11
C ARG A 227 10.86 3.84 8.98
N LEU A 228 10.21 4.34 10.03
CA LEU A 228 8.80 4.73 9.97
C LEU A 228 8.57 5.88 8.98
N PHE A 229 9.41 6.92 9.03
CA PHE A 229 9.34 8.04 8.10
C PHE A 229 9.55 7.63 6.64
N LYS A 230 10.49 6.71 6.36
CA LYS A 230 10.72 6.16 5.02
C LYS A 230 9.46 5.61 4.36
N TYR A 231 8.53 5.08 5.16
CA TYR A 231 7.28 4.48 4.67
C TYR A 231 6.05 5.40 4.80
N GLY A 232 6.27 6.66 5.19
CA GLY A 232 5.21 7.67 5.29
C GLY A 232 4.46 7.67 6.62
N SER A 233 5.00 7.03 7.66
CA SER A 233 4.43 7.04 9.01
C SER A 233 5.02 8.17 9.85
N GLY A 234 4.21 8.77 10.71
CA GLY A 234 4.63 9.63 11.81
C GLY A 234 4.82 8.85 13.12
N THR A 235 5.64 9.40 14.00
CA THR A 235 5.99 8.80 15.29
C THR A 235 6.06 9.87 16.37
N GLY A 236 5.62 9.54 17.57
CA GLY A 236 5.83 10.33 18.77
C GLY A 236 6.53 9.49 19.83
N THR A 237 7.47 10.09 20.55
CA THR A 237 8.28 9.37 21.55
C THR A 237 8.18 10.07 22.89
N ASN A 238 7.97 9.29 23.95
CA ASN A 238 8.06 9.79 25.32
C ASN A 238 9.52 9.82 25.78
N PHE A 239 10.10 11.01 25.96
CA PHE A 239 11.48 11.19 26.36
C PHE A 239 11.69 11.31 27.89
N SER A 240 10.63 11.21 28.71
CA SER A 240 10.73 11.38 30.17
C SER A 240 11.60 10.33 30.87
N SER A 241 11.92 9.23 30.20
CA SER A 241 12.84 8.22 30.73
C SER A 241 14.31 8.61 30.60
N LEU A 242 14.64 9.58 29.74
CA LEU A 242 16.00 10.10 29.62
C LEU A 242 16.35 10.92 30.85
N ARG A 243 17.58 10.75 31.33
CA ARG A 243 18.18 11.56 32.39
C ARG A 243 18.14 13.04 32.06
N ALA A 244 18.14 13.89 33.09
CA ALA A 244 18.17 15.33 32.92
C ALA A 244 19.55 15.81 32.42
N ALA A 245 19.62 17.08 32.04
CA ALA A 245 20.91 17.71 31.82
C ALA A 245 21.76 17.63 33.10
N ASP A 246 23.05 17.36 32.94
CA ASP A 246 24.06 17.27 34.01
C ASP A 246 23.89 16.10 35.01
N GLU A 247 23.06 15.09 34.72
CA GLU A 247 22.97 13.87 35.53
C GLU A 247 24.08 12.84 35.19
N ASP A 248 24.66 12.25 36.23
CA ASP A 248 25.84 11.36 36.14
C ASP A 248 25.62 10.11 35.27
N LEU A 249 26.51 9.88 34.30
CA LEU A 249 26.55 8.65 33.49
C LEU A 249 27.01 7.44 34.31
N SER A 250 26.29 6.32 34.19
CA SER A 250 26.67 5.06 34.85
C SER A 250 27.94 4.44 34.25
N GLY A 251 28.39 4.91 33.08
CA GLY A 251 29.65 4.54 32.42
C GLY A 251 29.77 5.21 31.04
N GLY A 252 30.99 5.30 30.52
CA GLY A 252 31.30 5.97 29.24
C GLY A 252 31.90 7.37 29.43
N GLY A 253 32.91 7.71 28.63
CA GLY A 253 33.65 8.98 28.71
C GLY A 253 33.14 10.06 27.75
#